data_AF-A0A939MC45-F1
#
_entry.id   AF-A0A939MC45-F1
#
_cell.length_a   1.000
_cell.length_b   1.000
_cell.length_c   1.000
_cell.angle_alpha   90.00
_cell.angle_beta   90.00
_cell.angle_gamma   90.00
#
_symmetry.space_group_name_H-M   'P 1'
#
loop_
_entity.id
_entity.type
_entity.pdbx_description
1 polymer ?
#
loop_
_entity_poly.entity_id
_entity_poly.type
_entity_poly.pdbx_seq_one_letter_code
_entity_poly.pdbx_strand_id
1 'polypeptide(L)' 'MDAPAVRHQLGEHAVVLNDALDGLTARDMASKRGWGNSKGAEQRAVRAQDKALEALAEAQKQAA' A
#
# COMPACT_ATOMS: atom_id res chain seq x y z
N MET A 1 16.42 -11.06 -2.04
CA MET A 1 14.99 -10.73 -1.89
C MET A 1 14.30 -11.00 -3.21
N ASP A 2 13.40 -11.99 -3.24
CA ASP A 2 12.68 -12.35 -4.46
C ASP A 2 11.48 -11.40 -4.65
N ALA A 3 11.70 -10.33 -5.42
CA ALA A 3 10.68 -9.32 -5.71
C ALA A 3 9.32 -9.87 -6.24
N PRO A 4 9.27 -11.00 -6.99
CA PRO A 4 8.00 -11.61 -7.40
C PRO A 4 7.19 -12.22 -6.25
N ALA A 5 7.86 -12.88 -5.29
CA ALA A 5 7.19 -13.51 -4.14
C ALA A 5 6.58 -12.45 -3.21
N VAL A 6 7.33 -11.37 -2.98
CA VAL A 6 6.86 -10.21 -2.21
C VAL A 6 5.66 -9.53 -2.89
N ARG A 7 5.68 -9.38 -4.22
CA ARG A 7 4.52 -8.86 -4.97
C ARG A 7 3.29 -9.75 -4.86
N HIS A 8 3.46 -11.08 -4.88
CA HIS A 8 2.35 -12.01 -4.74
C HIS A 8 1.72 -11.96 -3.34
N GLN A 9 2.55 -11.88 -2.30
CA GLN A 9 2.07 -11.74 -0.91
C GLN A 9 1.43 -10.39 -0.63
N LEU A 10 1.92 -9.32 -1.24
CA LEU A 10 1.34 -7.99 -1.10
C LEU A 10 -0.03 -7.86 -1.78
N GLY A 11 -0.33 -8.65 -2.81
CA GLY A 11 -1.65 -8.66 -3.47
C GLY A 11 -2.16 -7.26 -3.83
N GLU A 12 -3.38 -6.93 -3.41
CA GLU A 12 -4.01 -5.61 -3.62
C GLU A 12 -3.29 -4.44 -2.93
N HIS A 13 -2.49 -4.74 -1.90
CA HIS A 13 -1.70 -3.76 -1.16
C HIS A 13 -0.43 -3.33 -1.91
N ALA A 14 0.05 -4.14 -2.86
CA ALA A 14 1.23 -3.82 -3.66
C ALA A 14 1.07 -2.50 -4.42
N VAL A 15 -0.15 -2.23 -4.91
CA VAL A 15 -0.45 -1.00 -5.67
C VAL A 15 -0.42 0.22 -4.74
N VAL A 16 -0.90 0.10 -3.49
CA VAL A 16 -0.87 1.20 -2.52
C VAL A 16 0.56 1.53 -2.13
N LEU A 17 1.37 0.49 -1.92
CA LEU A 17 2.78 0.65 -1.59
C LEU A 17 3.55 1.29 -2.75
N ASN A 18 3.31 0.86 -3.99
CA ASN A 18 3.94 1.48 -5.17
C ASN A 18 3.54 2.94 -5.33
N ASP A 19 2.24 3.27 -5.20
CA ASP A 19 1.77 4.65 -5.26
C ASP A 19 2.47 5.52 -4.18
N ALA A 20 2.65 4.99 -2.98
CA ALA A 20 3.35 5.69 -1.89
C ALA A 20 4.86 5.87 -2.19
N LEU A 21 5.52 4.86 -2.76
CA LEU A 21 6.92 4.91 -3.17
C LEU A 21 7.16 5.87 -4.34
N ASP A 22 6.16 6.03 -5.22
CA ASP A 22 6.12 7.02 -6.30
C ASP A 22 5.88 8.46 -5.77
N GLY A 23 5.71 8.62 -4.45
CA GLY A 23 5.56 9.92 -3.79
C GLY A 23 4.14 10.45 -3.74
N LEU A 24 3.11 9.64 -4.05
CA LEU A 24 1.72 10.07 -3.93
C LEU A 24 1.33 10.25 -2.46
N THR A 25 0.60 11.33 -2.18
CA THR A 25 0.06 11.56 -0.83
C THR A 25 -1.16 10.67 -0.58
N ALA A 26 -1.55 10.55 0.69
CA ALA A 26 -2.80 9.89 1.09
C ALA A 26 -4.03 10.40 0.32
N ARG A 27 -4.05 11.70 0.02
CA ARG A 27 -5.12 12.34 -0.75
C ARG A 27 -5.07 11.93 -2.22
N ASP A 28 -3.89 11.93 -2.83
CA ASP A 28 -3.72 11.56 -4.24
C ASP A 28 -4.11 10.10 -4.47
N MET A 29 -3.70 9.20 -3.58
CA MET A 29 -4.10 7.80 -3.65
C MET A 29 -5.60 7.61 -3.44
N ALA A 30 -6.20 8.32 -2.48
CA ALA A 30 -7.65 8.26 -2.27
C ALA A 30 -8.43 8.74 -3.51
N SER A 31 -7.94 9.79 -4.18
CA SER A 31 -8.50 10.30 -5.42
C SER A 31 -8.34 9.30 -6.57
N LYS A 32 -7.12 8.79 -6.79
CA LYS A 32 -6.78 7.80 -7.82
C LYS A 32 -7.61 6.51 -7.71
N ARG A 33 -8.02 6.15 -6.49
CA ARG A 33 -8.83 4.95 -6.19
C ARG A 33 -10.34 5.21 -6.13
N GLY A 34 -10.78 6.43 -6.43
CA GLY A 34 -12.20 6.79 -6.39
C GLY A 34 -12.81 6.76 -4.98
N TRP A 35 -11.99 6.84 -3.93
CA TRP A 35 -12.46 6.93 -2.54
C TRP A 35 -12.90 8.35 -2.16
N GLY A 36 -12.56 9.33 -3.00
CA GLY A 36 -12.90 10.73 -2.84
C GLY A 36 -11.82 11.53 -2.12
N ASN A 37 -12.15 12.78 -1.79
CA ASN A 37 -11.19 13.78 -1.31
C ASN A 37 -11.47 14.21 0.15
N SER A 38 -12.27 13.44 0.89
CA SER A 38 -12.60 13.73 2.29
C SER A 38 -11.49 13.27 3.23
N LYS A 39 -11.50 13.79 4.47
CA LYS A 39 -10.60 13.31 5.54
C LYS A 39 -10.78 11.81 5.84
N GLY A 40 -12.00 11.28 5.70
CA GLY A 40 -12.25 9.84 5.83
C GLY A 40 -11.62 9.02 4.69
N ALA A 41 -11.60 9.56 3.47
CA ALA A 41 -10.94 8.92 2.33
C ALA A 41 -9.41 8.93 2.48
N GLU A 42 -8.83 10.02 2.97
CA GLU A 42 -7.41 10.09 3.34
C GLU A 42 -7.06 9.05 4.41
N GLN A 43 -7.86 8.93 5.48
CA GLN A 43 -7.64 7.92 6.52
C GLN A 43 -7.74 6.49 5.97
N ARG A 44 -8.64 6.24 5.03
CA ARG A 44 -8.73 4.95 4.33
C ARG A 44 -7.45 4.64 3.56
N ALA A 45 -6.86 5.64 2.90
CA ALA A 45 -5.59 5.48 2.20
C ALA A 45 -4.41 5.22 3.15
N VAL A 46 -4.34 5.94 4.28
CA VAL A 46 -3.32 5.69 5.31
C VAL A 46 -3.42 4.26 5.85
N ARG A 47 -4.63 3.81 6.24
CA ARG A 47 -4.83 2.42 6.71
C ARG A 47 -4.46 1.38 5.65
N ALA A 48 -4.64 1.71 4.38
CA ALA A 48 -4.25 0.82 3.28
C ALA A 48 -2.72 0.77 3.10
N GLN A 49 -2.01 1.89 3.34
CA GLN A 49 -0.55 1.93 3.41
C GLN A 49 -0.03 1.13 4.60
N ASP A 50 -0.61 1.31 5.79
CA ASP A 50 -0.21 0.59 7.01
C ASP A 50 -0.28 -0.93 6.78
N LYS A 51 -1.41 -1.41 6.25
CA LYS A 51 -1.58 -2.83 5.87
C LYS A 51 -0.58 -3.30 4.83
N ALA A 52 -0.21 -2.45 3.88
CA ALA A 52 0.81 -2.79 2.88
C ALA A 52 2.20 -2.95 3.51
N LEU A 53 2.54 -2.10 4.48
CA LEU A 53 3.79 -2.18 5.22
C LEU A 53 3.83 -3.41 6.14
N GLU A 54 2.73 -3.74 6.81
CA GLU A 54 2.60 -4.97 7.61
C GLU A 54 2.77 -6.22 6.74
N ALA A 55 2.10 -6.28 5.60
CA ALA A 55 2.23 -7.38 4.65
C ALA A 55 3.66 -7.49 4.08
N LEU A 56 4.33 -6.36 3.82
CA LEU A 56 5.74 -6.34 3.40
C LEU A 56 6.65 -6.88 4.50
N ALA A 57 6.46 -6.45 5.75
CA ALA A 57 7.26 -6.91 6.88
C ALA A 57 7.10 -8.42 7.12
N GLU A 58 5.87 -8.94 6.97
CA GLU A 58 5.60 -10.37 7.09
C GLU A 58 6.24 -11.17 5.93
N ALA A 59 6.14 -10.66 4.70
CA ALA A 59 6.81 -11.23 3.54
C ALA A 59 8.34 -11.30 3.71
N GLN A 60 8.94 -10.25 4.28
CA GLN A 60 10.37 -10.21 4.57
C GLN A 60 10.80 -11.23 5.63
N LYS A 61 9.99 -11.47 6.67
CA LYS A 61 10.28 -12.49 7.69
C LYS A 61 10.24 -13.90 7.13
N GLN A 62 9.32 -14.19 6.22
CA GLN A 62 9.19 -15.52 5.61
C GLN A 62 10.26 -15.79 4.54
N ALA A 63 10.85 -14.73 3.99
CA ALA A 63 11.95 -14.80 3.02
C ALA A 63 13.35 -14.80 3.66
N ALA A 64 13.44 -14.73 4.99
CA ALA A 64 14.67 -14.75 5.79
C ALA A 64 14.88 -16.14 6.40
#